data_AF-A0A330M2R4-F1
#
_entry.id   AF-A0A330M2R4-F1
#
_cell.length_a   1.000
_cell.length_b   1.000
_cell.length_c   1.000
_cell.angle_alpha   90.00
_cell.angle_beta   90.00
_cell.angle_gamma   90.00
#
_symmetry.space_group_name_H-M   'P 1'
#
loop_
_entity.id
_entity.type
_entity.pdbx_description
1 polymer ?
#
loop_
_entity_poly.entity_id
_entity_poly.type
_entity_poly.pdbx_seq_one_letter_code
_entity_poly.pdbx_strand_id
1 'polypeptide(L)'
;MSTRLECSRRACRWTGDYSTADKRDDGGMKTYICPKCSCDSFYYLPAPVITARVEHANALIKVISEHGRKFFDYNGRIATLELDKNGKVWFVDEYTQRRIYTHYSGRWAGFNNGGTLRSLIESMRTYITKGYQLPLGWIAPTRRNPANGDIWGYGQDAAAAVRKAAATLPIIQTGGKA
;
A
#
# COMPACT_ATOMS: atom_id res chain seq x y z
N MET A 1 -8.64 12.08 3.29
CA MET A 1 -8.03 11.27 4.37
C MET A 1 -7.65 12.20 5.51
N SER A 2 -8.04 11.91 6.73
CA SER A 2 -7.73 12.72 7.91
C SER A 2 -6.40 12.30 8.55
N THR A 3 -5.88 13.15 9.42
CA THR A 3 -4.88 12.77 10.42
C THR A 3 -5.39 11.56 11.22
N ARG A 4 -4.51 10.60 11.48
CA ARG A 4 -4.82 9.45 12.35
C ARG A 4 -3.71 9.18 13.35
N LEU A 5 -4.06 8.46 14.40
CA LEU A 5 -3.18 7.83 15.36
C LEU A 5 -2.94 6.39 14.95
N GLU A 6 -1.71 5.93 15.15
CA GLU A 6 -1.35 4.52 15.05
C GLU A 6 -0.82 4.05 16.41
N CYS A 7 -1.35 2.97 16.95
CA CYS A 7 -0.88 2.42 18.22
C CYS A 7 0.61 2.04 18.14
N SER A 8 1.40 2.41 19.14
CA SER A 8 2.85 2.15 19.13
C SER A 8 3.19 0.67 19.24
N ARG A 9 2.28 -0.15 19.79
CA ARG A 9 2.41 -1.61 19.82
C ARG A 9 2.31 -2.18 18.41
N ARG A 10 3.43 -2.71 17.88
CA ARG A 10 3.55 -3.21 16.49
C ARG A 10 2.49 -4.22 16.07
N ALA A 11 2.10 -5.12 16.97
CA ALA A 11 1.08 -6.14 16.70
C ALA A 11 -0.35 -5.59 16.69
N CYS A 12 -0.55 -4.36 17.21
CA CYS A 12 -1.84 -3.71 17.22
C CYS A 12 -2.21 -3.20 15.83
N ARG A 13 -3.47 -3.40 15.43
CA ARG A 13 -4.01 -3.00 14.12
C ARG A 13 -4.98 -1.83 14.22
N TRP A 14 -5.08 -1.22 15.39
CA TRP A 14 -5.91 -0.04 15.55
C TRP A 14 -5.22 1.17 14.93
N THR A 15 -5.93 1.78 14.01
CA THR A 15 -5.68 3.13 13.51
C THR A 15 -6.97 3.92 13.67
N GLY A 16 -6.88 5.19 14.09
CA GLY A 16 -8.07 5.96 14.45
C GLY A 16 -7.71 7.36 14.93
N ASP A 17 -8.51 7.96 15.79
CA ASP A 17 -8.20 9.21 16.47
C ASP A 17 -8.53 9.12 17.96
N TYR A 18 -8.23 10.17 18.74
CA TYR A 18 -8.51 10.22 20.17
C TYR A 18 -10.02 10.13 20.52
N SER A 19 -10.94 10.43 19.58
CA SER A 19 -12.37 10.26 19.81
C SER A 19 -12.77 8.78 19.82
N THR A 20 -12.02 7.96 19.08
CA THR A 20 -12.20 6.50 18.99
C THR A 20 -11.34 5.70 19.98
N ALA A 21 -10.52 6.37 20.80
CA ALA A 21 -9.71 5.74 21.85
C ALA A 21 -10.53 5.56 23.13
N ASP A 22 -10.26 4.49 23.87
CA ASP A 22 -10.81 4.30 25.21
C ASP A 22 -10.24 5.36 26.16
N LYS A 23 -11.03 5.77 27.15
CA LYS A 23 -10.66 6.81 28.11
C LYS A 23 -10.73 6.23 29.52
N ARG A 24 -9.67 6.41 30.30
CA ARG A 24 -9.68 6.17 31.75
C ARG A 24 -9.54 7.49 32.49
N ASP A 25 -10.24 7.60 33.62
CA ASP A 25 -10.17 8.73 34.52
C ASP A 25 -9.67 8.22 35.86
N ASP A 26 -8.42 8.57 36.19
CA ASP A 26 -7.77 8.18 37.43
C ASP A 26 -7.60 9.44 38.29
N GLY A 27 -8.65 9.81 39.02
CA GLY A 27 -8.64 10.97 39.92
C GLY A 27 -8.48 12.32 39.22
N GLY A 28 -9.03 12.47 38.00
CA GLY A 28 -9.00 13.70 37.20
C GLY A 28 -7.96 13.70 36.07
N MET A 29 -7.07 12.70 36.02
CA MET A 29 -6.15 12.53 34.88
C MET A 29 -6.79 11.62 33.82
N LYS A 30 -7.02 12.17 32.63
CA LYS A 30 -7.57 11.42 31.49
C LYS A 30 -6.46 10.76 30.68
N THR A 31 -6.46 9.43 30.67
CA THR A 31 -5.54 8.63 29.85
C THR A 31 -6.27 8.04 28.65
N TYR A 32 -5.72 8.22 27.46
CA TYR A 32 -6.25 7.62 26.23
C TYR A 32 -5.57 6.28 25.97
N ILE A 33 -6.37 5.27 25.70
CA ILE A 33 -5.91 3.90 25.58
C ILE A 33 -6.40 3.31 24.26
N CYS A 34 -5.52 2.56 23.59
CA CYS A 34 -5.85 1.86 22.39
C CYS A 34 -6.94 0.79 22.69
N PRO A 35 -8.10 0.86 22.03
CA PRO A 35 -9.24 -0.03 22.32
C PRO A 35 -9.01 -1.48 21.86
N LYS A 36 -7.87 -1.77 21.22
CA LYS A 36 -7.53 -3.12 20.74
C LYS A 36 -6.48 -3.83 21.58
N CYS A 37 -5.59 -3.11 22.25
CA CYS A 37 -4.48 -3.75 22.97
C CYS A 37 -4.12 -3.09 24.30
N SER A 38 -4.94 -2.14 24.75
CA SER A 38 -4.78 -1.43 26.01
C SER A 38 -3.47 -0.64 26.15
N CYS A 39 -2.79 -0.35 25.03
CA CYS A 39 -1.59 0.49 25.01
C CYS A 39 -1.99 1.97 25.04
N ASP A 40 -1.31 2.76 25.85
CA ASP A 40 -1.52 4.20 26.08
C ASP A 40 -0.59 5.10 25.24
N SER A 41 0.18 4.49 24.33
CA SER A 41 1.17 5.17 23.49
C SER A 41 0.82 5.07 22.00
N PHE A 42 0.97 6.19 21.29
CA PHE A 42 0.56 6.35 19.90
C PHE A 42 1.56 7.15 19.08
N TYR A 43 1.59 6.90 17.78
CA TYR A 43 2.24 7.74 16.78
C TYR A 43 1.21 8.63 16.10
N TYR A 44 1.51 9.92 15.99
CA TYR A 44 0.72 10.84 15.18
C TYR A 44 1.09 10.71 13.71
N LEU A 45 0.13 10.31 12.88
CA LEU A 45 0.29 10.20 11.45
C LEU A 45 -0.43 11.38 10.79
N PRO A 46 0.32 12.36 10.24
CA PRO A 46 -0.29 13.48 9.55
C PRO A 46 -1.05 12.98 8.32
N ALA A 47 -2.10 13.72 7.96
CA ALA A 47 -2.86 13.49 6.74
C ALA A 47 -1.91 13.40 5.53
N PRO A 48 -2.12 12.43 4.62
CA PRO A 48 -1.30 12.30 3.44
C PRO A 48 -1.55 13.46 2.46
N VAL A 49 -0.50 13.83 1.74
CA VAL A 49 -0.57 14.78 0.63
C VAL A 49 -1.23 14.08 -0.55
N ILE A 50 -2.33 14.63 -1.03
CA ILE A 50 -3.05 14.10 -2.20
C ILE A 50 -2.43 14.70 -3.46
N THR A 51 -2.02 13.84 -4.38
CA THR A 51 -1.50 14.23 -5.70
C THR A 51 -2.02 13.26 -6.76
N ALA A 52 -2.13 13.73 -8.00
CA ALA A 52 -2.56 12.88 -9.12
C ALA A 52 -1.71 11.61 -9.23
N ARG A 53 -0.39 11.69 -8.99
CA ARG A 53 0.49 10.50 -9.07
C ARG A 53 0.20 9.46 -7.98
N VAL A 54 -0.17 9.90 -6.77
CA VAL A 54 -0.61 9.00 -5.70
C VAL A 54 -1.93 8.34 -6.06
N GLU A 55 -2.87 9.09 -6.62
CA GLU A 55 -4.16 8.57 -7.08
C GLU A 55 -3.98 7.54 -8.22
N HIS A 56 -3.11 7.80 -9.19
CA HIS A 56 -2.82 6.84 -10.26
C HIS A 56 -2.20 5.55 -9.71
N ALA A 57 -1.30 5.65 -8.73
CA ALA A 57 -0.69 4.48 -8.10
C ALA A 57 -1.74 3.66 -7.32
N ASN A 58 -2.63 4.33 -6.58
CA ASN A 58 -3.72 3.69 -5.85
C ASN A 58 -4.76 3.06 -6.80
N ALA A 59 -5.02 3.68 -7.96
CA ALA A 59 -5.85 3.09 -9.01
C ALA A 59 -5.23 1.79 -9.54
N LEU A 60 -3.91 1.73 -9.72
CA LEU A 60 -3.22 0.50 -10.13
C LEU A 60 -3.30 -0.58 -9.04
N ILE A 61 -3.12 -0.23 -7.76
CA ILE A 61 -3.31 -1.17 -6.65
C ILE A 61 -4.74 -1.74 -6.66
N LYS A 62 -5.75 -0.87 -6.83
CA LYS A 62 -7.15 -1.28 -6.93
C LYS A 62 -7.37 -2.26 -8.09
N VAL A 63 -6.89 -1.95 -9.29
CA VAL A 63 -6.97 -2.85 -10.44
C VAL A 63 -6.36 -4.22 -10.12
N ILE A 64 -5.17 -4.26 -9.53
CA ILE A 64 -4.52 -5.53 -9.18
C ILE A 64 -5.33 -6.32 -8.13
N SER A 65 -5.94 -5.62 -7.17
CA SER A 65 -6.77 -6.21 -6.11
C SER A 65 -8.09 -6.81 -6.60
N GLU A 66 -8.58 -6.37 -7.75
CA GLU A 66 -9.82 -6.87 -8.34
C GLU A 66 -9.61 -8.08 -9.26
N HIS A 67 -8.37 -8.47 -9.55
CA HIS A 67 -8.03 -9.51 -10.53
C HIS A 67 -7.25 -10.68 -9.91
N GLY A 68 -7.38 -11.85 -10.53
CA GLY A 68 -6.59 -13.04 -10.20
C GLY A 68 -6.67 -13.40 -8.72
N ARG A 69 -5.51 -13.45 -8.05
CA ARG A 69 -5.39 -13.77 -6.62
C ARG A 69 -5.75 -12.61 -5.69
N LYS A 70 -6.21 -11.48 -6.24
CA LYS A 70 -6.62 -10.29 -5.49
C LYS A 70 -5.53 -9.76 -4.56
N PHE A 71 -4.29 -9.66 -5.07
CA PHE A 71 -3.21 -9.07 -4.30
C PHE A 71 -3.58 -7.67 -3.81
N PHE A 72 -3.12 -7.31 -2.61
CA PHE A 72 -3.46 -6.04 -1.95
C PHE A 72 -4.92 -5.92 -1.49
N ASP A 73 -5.73 -6.97 -1.56
CA ASP A 73 -7.03 -7.04 -0.87
C ASP A 73 -6.98 -7.99 0.32
N TYR A 74 -7.59 -7.56 1.43
CA TYR A 74 -7.92 -8.45 2.54
C TYR A 74 -9.34 -8.15 3.04
N ASN A 75 -10.27 -9.06 2.76
CA ASN A 75 -11.69 -8.94 3.14
C ASN A 75 -12.32 -7.60 2.70
N GLY A 76 -12.05 -7.17 1.46
CA GLY A 76 -12.58 -5.92 0.91
C GLY A 76 -11.84 -4.66 1.35
N ARG A 77 -10.77 -4.79 2.13
CA ARG A 77 -9.85 -3.68 2.46
C ARG A 77 -8.69 -3.71 1.50
N ILE A 78 -8.52 -2.65 0.74
CA ILE A 78 -7.47 -2.54 -0.26
C ILE A 78 -6.28 -1.76 0.31
N ALA A 79 -5.07 -2.23 0.04
CA ALA A 79 -3.84 -1.51 0.40
C ALA A 79 -3.75 -0.17 -0.34
N THR A 80 -3.04 0.81 0.21
CA THR A 80 -2.86 2.11 -0.45
C THR A 80 -1.44 2.63 -0.31
N LEU A 81 -1.04 3.53 -1.19
CA LEU A 81 0.13 4.37 -1.05
C LEU A 81 -0.27 5.75 -0.56
N GLU A 82 0.52 6.25 0.39
CA GLU A 82 0.39 7.57 0.98
C GLU A 82 1.69 8.35 0.79
N LEU A 83 1.58 9.62 0.41
CA LEU A 83 2.71 10.56 0.37
C LEU A 83 2.64 11.43 1.62
N ASP A 84 3.72 11.54 2.37
CA ASP A 84 3.79 12.47 3.50
C ASP A 84 4.28 13.86 3.06
N LYS A 85 4.13 14.83 3.97
CA LYS A 85 4.57 16.22 3.75
C LYS A 85 6.08 16.38 3.50
N ASN A 86 6.89 15.38 3.83
CA ASN A 86 8.34 15.36 3.61
C ASN A 86 8.72 14.66 2.30
N GLY A 87 7.73 14.31 1.46
CA GLY A 87 7.93 13.62 0.20
C GLY A 87 8.26 12.13 0.34
N LYS A 88 8.04 11.51 1.51
CA LYS A 88 8.22 10.07 1.70
C LYS A 88 6.95 9.32 1.38
N VAL A 89 7.12 8.16 0.76
CA VAL A 89 6.02 7.29 0.34
C VAL A 89 5.91 6.15 1.33
N TRP A 90 4.69 5.91 1.78
CA TRP A 90 4.33 4.89 2.74
C TRP A 90 3.35 3.93 2.10
N PHE A 91 3.57 2.63 2.27
CA PHE A 91 2.60 1.60 1.90
C PHE A 91 1.72 1.33 3.11
N VAL A 92 0.41 1.39 2.94
CA VAL A 92 -0.58 1.07 3.96
C VAL A 92 -1.09 -0.33 3.67
N ASP A 93 -0.68 -1.27 4.51
CA ASP A 93 -0.96 -2.69 4.33
C ASP A 93 -2.46 -3.01 4.49
N GLU A 94 -2.99 -3.81 3.57
CA GLU A 94 -4.41 -4.18 3.52
C GLU A 94 -4.91 -4.84 4.81
N TYR A 95 -4.06 -5.68 5.42
CA TYR A 95 -4.42 -6.49 6.57
C TYR A 95 -4.34 -5.70 7.88
N THR A 96 -3.22 -5.00 8.09
CA THR A 96 -2.92 -4.31 9.34
C THR A 96 -3.29 -2.83 9.33
N GLN A 97 -3.50 -2.23 8.16
CA GLN A 97 -3.75 -0.80 7.94
C GLN A 97 -2.64 0.11 8.47
N ARG A 98 -1.46 -0.45 8.74
CA ARG A 98 -0.29 0.27 9.25
C ARG A 98 0.55 0.84 8.13
N ARG A 99 1.20 1.97 8.39
CA ARG A 99 2.20 2.52 7.46
C ARG A 99 3.48 1.67 7.48
N ILE A 100 3.94 1.30 6.30
CA ILE A 100 5.18 0.60 6.02
C ILE A 100 6.09 1.54 5.24
N TYR A 101 7.30 1.76 5.77
CA TYR A 101 8.28 2.66 5.16
C TYR A 101 8.90 2.02 3.92
N THR A 102 8.69 2.63 2.74
CA THR A 102 9.11 2.06 1.46
C THR A 102 10.50 2.47 1.01
N HIS A 103 11.18 3.38 1.73
CA HIS A 103 12.48 3.94 1.31
C HIS A 103 13.68 3.19 1.89
N TYR A 104 13.46 2.22 2.78
CA TYR A 104 14.54 1.37 3.28
C TYR A 104 14.90 0.29 2.26
N SER A 105 16.19 0.06 2.00
CA SER A 105 16.67 -0.94 1.04
C SER A 105 16.55 -2.38 1.56
N GLY A 106 16.63 -2.57 2.88
CA GLY A 106 16.53 -3.88 3.52
C GLY A 106 15.09 -4.40 3.62
N ARG A 107 14.81 -5.24 4.61
CA ARG A 107 13.46 -5.78 4.83
C ARG A 107 12.52 -4.69 5.33
N TRP A 108 11.37 -4.53 4.69
CA TRP A 108 10.31 -3.66 5.16
C TRP A 108 9.56 -4.33 6.31
N ALA A 109 9.61 -3.72 7.50
CA ALA A 109 8.92 -4.24 8.67
C ALA A 109 7.40 -4.25 8.43
N GLY A 110 6.76 -5.40 8.62
CA GLY A 110 5.31 -5.59 8.41
C GLY A 110 4.92 -5.96 6.98
N PHE A 111 5.83 -5.90 6.00
CA PHE A 111 5.52 -6.27 4.62
C PHE A 111 5.59 -7.78 4.44
N ASN A 112 4.46 -8.40 4.08
CA ASN A 112 4.33 -9.86 4.00
C ASN A 112 4.20 -10.38 2.55
N ASN A 113 4.12 -9.48 1.58
CA ASN A 113 3.99 -9.82 0.17
C ASN A 113 5.36 -10.23 -0.42
N GLY A 114 5.31 -10.98 -1.53
CA GLY A 114 6.52 -11.49 -2.20
C GLY A 114 7.40 -10.39 -2.82
N GLY A 115 8.67 -10.73 -3.10
CA GLY A 115 9.66 -9.78 -3.63
C GLY A 115 9.22 -9.06 -4.92
N THR A 116 8.49 -9.73 -5.81
CA THR A 116 7.96 -9.11 -7.04
C THR A 116 6.96 -7.99 -6.74
N LEU A 117 6.08 -8.17 -5.76
CA LEU A 117 5.11 -7.14 -5.36
C LEU A 117 5.81 -5.99 -4.62
N ARG A 118 6.87 -6.30 -3.87
CA ARG A 118 7.73 -5.26 -3.30
C ARG A 118 8.36 -4.39 -4.39
N SER A 119 8.98 -5.00 -5.39
CA SER A 119 9.59 -4.26 -6.51
C SER A 119 8.56 -3.43 -7.28
N LEU A 120 7.32 -3.92 -7.41
CA LEU A 120 6.23 -3.15 -7.99
C LEU A 120 5.94 -1.88 -7.16
N ILE A 121 5.85 -1.98 -5.84
CA ILE A 121 5.65 -0.83 -4.94
C ILE A 121 6.84 0.13 -5.00
N GLU A 122 8.08 -0.37 -5.08
CA GLU A 122 9.28 0.47 -5.24
C GLU A 122 9.25 1.28 -6.54
N SER A 123 8.72 0.70 -7.62
CA SER A 123 8.51 1.40 -8.89
C SER A 123 7.36 2.39 -8.81
N MET A 124 6.23 2.05 -8.16
CA MET A 124 5.15 3.02 -7.90
C MET A 124 5.64 4.21 -7.05
N ARG A 125 6.49 3.97 -6.04
CA ARG A 125 7.18 5.03 -5.27
C ARG A 125 8.03 5.90 -6.18
N THR A 126 8.76 5.29 -7.10
CA THR A 126 9.59 6.03 -8.08
C THR A 126 8.73 6.88 -9.01
N TYR A 127 7.58 6.37 -9.45
CA TYR A 127 6.59 7.15 -10.17
C TYR A 127 6.06 8.33 -9.36
N ILE A 128 5.63 8.12 -8.12
CA ILE A 128 5.12 9.19 -7.24
C ILE A 128 6.17 10.30 -7.08
N THR A 129 7.40 9.91 -6.76
CA THR A 129 8.47 10.86 -6.42
C THR A 129 9.14 11.51 -7.64
N LYS A 130 9.31 10.79 -8.75
CA LYS A 130 10.08 11.23 -9.92
C LYS A 130 9.27 11.34 -11.20
N GLY A 131 8.10 10.71 -11.27
CA GLY A 131 7.23 10.68 -12.46
C GLY A 131 7.58 9.59 -13.47
N TYR A 132 8.52 8.70 -13.15
CA TYR A 132 8.91 7.62 -14.07
C TYR A 132 7.82 6.55 -14.13
N GLN A 133 7.20 6.44 -15.30
CA GLN A 133 6.14 5.47 -15.56
C GLN A 133 6.67 4.03 -15.49
N LEU A 134 5.76 3.11 -15.18
CA LEU A 134 6.05 1.69 -15.10
C LEU A 134 5.85 1.03 -16.46
N PRO A 135 6.75 0.16 -16.94
CA PRO A 135 6.52 -0.60 -18.15
C PRO A 135 5.34 -1.56 -17.95
N LEU A 136 4.45 -1.70 -18.94
CA LEU A 136 3.32 -2.62 -18.84
C LEU A 136 3.75 -4.07 -18.56
N GLY A 137 4.92 -4.48 -19.03
CA GLY A 137 5.49 -5.82 -18.78
C GLY A 137 5.81 -6.12 -17.31
N TRP A 138 5.76 -5.13 -16.42
CA TRP A 138 5.89 -5.32 -14.97
C TRP A 138 4.59 -5.83 -14.32
N ILE A 139 3.46 -5.78 -15.04
CA ILE A 139 2.16 -6.23 -14.55
C ILE A 139 1.96 -7.70 -14.91
N ALA A 140 1.79 -8.54 -13.88
CA ALA A 140 1.75 -10.00 -13.98
C ALA A 140 2.93 -10.57 -14.81
N PRO A 141 4.19 -10.35 -14.42
CA PRO A 141 5.35 -10.72 -15.22
C PRO A 141 5.46 -12.24 -15.38
N THR A 142 6.01 -12.68 -16.53
CA THR A 142 6.28 -14.09 -16.81
C THR A 142 7.77 -14.37 -16.86
N ARG A 143 8.22 -15.53 -16.38
CA ARG A 143 9.59 -16.03 -16.63
C ARG A 143 9.79 -16.33 -18.12
N ARG A 144 11.05 -16.47 -18.56
CA ARG A 144 11.43 -16.77 -19.96
C ARG A 144 10.70 -17.98 -20.57
N ASN A 145 10.26 -18.96 -19.77
CA ASN A 145 9.43 -20.07 -20.22
C ASN A 145 7.94 -19.80 -19.87
N PRO A 146 7.07 -19.54 -20.85
CA PRO A 146 5.66 -19.21 -20.61
C PRO A 146 4.82 -20.34 -20.00
N ALA A 147 5.23 -21.61 -20.17
CA ALA A 147 4.46 -22.77 -19.70
C ALA A 147 4.46 -22.93 -18.17
N ASN A 148 5.53 -22.50 -17.49
CA ASN A 148 5.70 -22.53 -16.02
C ASN A 148 6.13 -21.16 -15.48
N GLY A 149 5.82 -20.10 -16.22
CA GLY A 149 6.42 -18.79 -16.05
C GLY A 149 5.59 -17.81 -15.25
N ASP A 150 4.38 -18.15 -14.82
CA ASP A 150 3.48 -17.23 -14.15
C ASP A 150 3.94 -16.89 -12.73
N ILE A 151 4.62 -15.75 -12.58
CA ILE A 151 5.21 -15.32 -11.31
C ILE A 151 4.10 -14.95 -10.30
N TRP A 152 2.96 -14.46 -10.79
CA TRP A 152 1.85 -14.01 -9.94
C TRP A 152 0.83 -15.11 -9.68
N GLY A 153 0.79 -16.15 -10.51
CA GLY A 153 -0.19 -17.23 -10.42
C GLY A 153 -1.59 -16.80 -10.86
N TYR A 154 -1.68 -15.89 -11.84
CA TYR A 154 -2.93 -15.35 -12.38
C TYR A 154 -3.53 -16.22 -13.50
N GLY A 155 -2.75 -17.09 -14.14
CA GLY A 155 -3.11 -17.71 -15.40
C GLY A 155 -3.12 -16.71 -16.56
N GLN A 156 -3.31 -17.21 -17.78
CA GLN A 156 -3.24 -16.37 -18.98
C GLN A 156 -4.36 -15.32 -19.03
N ASP A 157 -5.60 -15.74 -18.75
CA ASP A 157 -6.78 -14.86 -18.86
C ASP A 157 -6.77 -13.73 -17.83
N ALA A 158 -6.53 -14.05 -16.55
CA ALA A 158 -6.50 -13.02 -15.51
C ALA A 158 -5.28 -12.10 -15.66
N ALA A 159 -4.14 -12.61 -16.15
CA ALA A 159 -2.98 -11.80 -16.49
C ALA A 159 -3.26 -10.86 -17.67
N ALA A 160 -3.99 -11.32 -18.70
CA ALA A 160 -4.40 -10.47 -19.82
C ALA A 160 -5.38 -9.39 -19.38
N ALA A 161 -6.38 -9.75 -18.57
CA ALA A 161 -7.39 -8.83 -18.03
C ALA A 161 -6.76 -7.73 -17.18
N VAL A 162 -5.89 -8.08 -16.21
CA VAL A 162 -5.24 -7.08 -15.35
C VAL A 162 -4.31 -6.15 -16.14
N ARG A 163 -3.59 -6.67 -17.15
CA ARG A 163 -2.75 -5.84 -18.03
C ARG A 163 -3.58 -4.89 -18.88
N LYS A 164 -4.72 -5.36 -19.43
CA LYS A 164 -5.65 -4.51 -20.20
C LYS A 164 -6.18 -3.36 -19.34
N ALA A 165 -6.62 -3.65 -18.12
CA ALA A 165 -7.08 -2.64 -17.18
C ALA A 165 -5.94 -1.68 -16.79
N ALA A 166 -4.76 -2.20 -16.44
CA ALA A 166 -3.61 -1.39 -16.05
C ALA A 166 -3.13 -0.46 -17.18
N ALA A 167 -3.18 -0.89 -18.44
CA ALA A 167 -2.74 -0.10 -19.59
C ALA A 167 -3.52 1.22 -19.78
N THR A 168 -4.71 1.33 -19.19
CA THR A 168 -5.51 2.57 -19.22
C THR A 168 -5.03 3.62 -18.21
N LEU A 169 -4.16 3.24 -17.27
CA LEU A 169 -3.76 4.10 -16.16
C LEU A 169 -2.54 4.97 -16.52
N PRO A 170 -2.51 6.26 -16.14
CA PRO A 170 -1.39 7.17 -16.47
C PRO A 170 -0.03 6.80 -15.86
N ILE A 171 -0.01 5.90 -14.88
CA ILE A 171 1.20 5.36 -14.27
C ILE A 171 1.92 4.35 -15.19
N ILE A 172 1.22 3.76 -16.15
CA ILE A 172 1.77 2.78 -17.08
C ILE A 172 2.30 3.47 -18.34
N GLN A 173 3.50 3.08 -18.75
CA GLN A 173 4.11 3.49 -20.01
C GLN A 173 3.46 2.68 -21.14
N THR A 174 2.53 3.31 -21.85
CA THR A 174 1.93 2.79 -23.08
C THR A 174 2.80 3.16 -24.28
N GLY A 175 3.97 2.54 -24.41
CA GLY A 175 4.77 2.53 -25.64
C GLY A 175 5.04 3.89 -26.31
N GLY A 176 6.08 4.58 -25.85
CA GLY A 176 6.88 5.48 -26.69
C GLY A 176 8.33 5.07 -26.57
N LYS A 177 8.88 4.42 -27.61
CA LYS A 177 10.33 4.45 -27.82
C LYS A 177 10.67 5.92 -28.09
N ALA A 178 11.61 6.48 -27.33
CA ALA A 178 12.46 7.54 -27.89
C ALA A 178 13.48 6.87 -28.80
#